data_AF-A0A6A6HXN3-F1
#
_entry.id   AF-A0A6A6HXN3-F1
#
_cell.length_a   1.000
_cell.length_b   1.000
_cell.length_c   1.000
_cell.angle_alpha   90.00
_cell.angle_beta   90.00
_cell.angle_gamma   90.00
#
_symmetry.space_group_name_H-M   'P 1'
#
loop_
_entity.id
_entity.type
_entity.pdbx_description
1 polymer ?
#
loop_
_entity_poly.entity_id
_entity_poly.type
_entity_poly.pdbx_seq_one_letter_code
_entity_poly.pdbx_strand_id
1 'polypeptide(L)'
;MRRFLVGCLIVLGAITVASALAAPQGEAVAAVGQCAQDCWNEGAEEAGCDPNTDDDCLCGIFFDLVTECTSDTCSVADNLEVLNTLQPVCE
;
A
#
# COMPACT_ATOMS: atom_id res chain seq x y z
N MET A 1 29.99 49.76 3.62
CA MET A 1 28.81 49.33 4.42
C MET A 1 27.75 48.79 3.46
N ARG A 2 27.09 47.71 3.89
CA ARG A 2 26.46 46.64 3.11
C ARG A 2 25.30 47.07 2.20
N ARG A 3 25.25 46.51 1.00
CA ARG A 3 24.07 46.47 0.11
C ARG A 3 23.47 45.05 0.15
N PHE A 4 22.15 45.05 0.01
CA PHE A 4 21.13 44.02 0.23
C PHE A 4 21.23 42.74 -0.62
N LEU A 5 20.56 41.69 -0.12
CA LEU A 5 20.00 40.50 -0.81
C LEU A 5 20.97 39.37 -1.23
N VAL A 6 21.14 38.40 -0.34
CA VAL A 6 21.26 36.96 -0.67
C VAL A 6 20.49 36.24 0.44
N GLY A 7 19.20 35.98 0.24
CA GLY A 7 18.80 34.68 -0.24
C GLY A 7 18.89 33.69 0.91
N CYS A 8 17.87 33.67 1.77
CA CYS A 8 17.68 32.63 2.77
C CYS A 8 17.51 31.31 2.01
N LEU A 9 18.62 30.59 1.84
CA LEU A 9 18.67 29.21 1.39
C LEU A 9 18.10 28.36 2.53
N ILE A 10 16.77 28.36 2.65
CA ILE A 10 16.05 27.29 3.32
C ILE A 10 16.16 26.15 2.32
N VAL A 11 17.15 25.28 2.53
CA VAL A 11 17.27 24.02 1.79
C VAL A 11 15.97 23.28 2.06
N LEU A 12 15.09 23.29 1.06
CA LEU A 12 13.88 22.49 0.98
C LEU A 12 14.27 21.04 1.31
N GLY A 13 13.69 20.52 2.38
CA GLY A 13 13.88 19.14 2.79
C GLY A 13 13.50 18.22 1.62
N ALA A 14 14.49 17.51 1.09
CA ALA A 14 14.22 16.25 0.43
C ALA A 14 13.88 15.26 1.55
N ILE A 15 12.60 15.23 1.95
CA ILE A 15 12.05 14.03 2.55
C ILE A 15 12.12 13.00 1.43
N THR A 16 13.13 12.14 1.47
CA THR A 16 13.15 10.93 0.66
C THR A 16 12.00 10.08 1.19
N VAL A 17 10.81 10.25 0.62
CA VAL A 17 9.70 9.32 0.80
C VAL A 17 10.26 7.96 0.37
N ALA A 18 10.09 6.98 1.24
CA ALA A 18 10.68 5.66 1.11
C ALA A 18 10.47 5.15 -0.32
N SER A 19 11.54 4.68 -0.93
CA SER A 19 11.45 3.92 -2.16
C SER A 19 10.55 2.72 -1.87
N ALA A 20 9.35 2.72 -2.47
CA ALA A 20 8.52 1.55 -2.70
C ALA A 20 9.39 0.46 -3.33
N LEU A 21 10.04 -0.35 -2.49
CA LEU A 21 10.61 -1.61 -2.93
C LEU A 21 9.38 -2.42 -3.31
N ALA A 22 9.09 -2.58 -4.61
CA ALA A 22 8.01 -3.43 -5.14
C ALA A 22 7.70 -4.56 -4.16
N ALA A 23 6.67 -4.35 -3.36
CA ALA A 23 6.65 -4.99 -2.08
C ALA A 23 5.94 -6.34 -2.23
N PRO A 24 6.42 -7.40 -1.54
CA PRO A 24 5.93 -8.74 -1.75
C PRO A 24 4.55 -8.97 -1.10
N GLN A 25 3.71 -7.93 -0.92
CA GLN A 25 2.42 -8.11 -0.23
C GLN A 25 1.54 -9.09 -0.99
N GLY A 26 1.51 -9.05 -2.32
CA GLY A 26 0.76 -10.03 -3.10
C GLY A 26 1.23 -11.46 -2.84
N GLU A 27 2.54 -11.68 -2.68
CA GLU A 27 3.10 -12.99 -2.33
C GLU A 27 2.78 -13.39 -0.89
N ALA A 28 2.83 -12.44 0.05
CA ALA A 28 2.48 -12.67 1.45
C ALA A 28 0.98 -12.98 1.62
N VAL A 29 0.11 -12.25 0.93
CA VAL A 29 -1.34 -12.49 0.90
C VAL A 29 -1.65 -13.82 0.23
N ALA A 30 -0.96 -14.17 -0.86
CA ALA A 30 -1.10 -15.49 -1.48
C ALA A 30 -0.68 -16.64 -0.55
N ALA A 31 0.27 -16.40 0.36
CA ALA A 31 0.69 -17.37 1.36
C ALA A 31 -0.32 -17.56 2.51
N VAL A 32 -1.24 -16.61 2.72
CA VAL A 32 -2.34 -16.75 3.71
C VAL A 32 -3.30 -17.87 3.26
N GLY A 33 -3.71 -17.84 1.99
CA GLY A 33 -4.55 -18.89 1.42
C GLY A 33 -5.25 -18.48 0.14
N GLN A 34 -5.93 -19.45 -0.50
CA GLN A 34 -6.59 -19.22 -1.79
C GLN A 34 -7.66 -18.13 -1.71
N CYS A 35 -8.43 -18.07 -0.63
CA CYS A 35 -9.48 -17.05 -0.49
C CYS A 35 -8.89 -15.63 -0.49
N ALA A 36 -7.80 -15.41 0.24
CA ALA A 36 -7.12 -14.13 0.29
C ALA A 36 -6.50 -13.77 -1.08
N GLN A 37 -5.95 -14.76 -1.79
CA GLN A 37 -5.44 -14.56 -3.16
C GLN A 37 -6.56 -14.20 -4.15
N ASP A 38 -7.73 -14.82 -4.04
CA ASP A 38 -8.87 -14.53 -4.90
C ASP A 38 -9.35 -13.08 -4.67
N CYS A 39 -9.53 -12.68 -3.41
CA CYS A 39 -9.86 -11.29 -3.04
C CYS A 39 -8.79 -10.29 -3.49
N TRP A 40 -7.51 -10.67 -3.44
CA TRP A 40 -6.41 -9.84 -3.96
C TRP A 40 -6.56 -9.60 -5.46
N ASN A 41 -6.80 -10.66 -6.24
CA ASN A 41 -6.94 -10.54 -7.69
C ASN A 41 -8.19 -9.75 -8.07
N GLU A 42 -9.33 -10.03 -7.43
CA GLU A 42 -10.59 -9.30 -7.65
C GLU A 42 -10.44 -7.82 -7.31
N GLY A 43 -9.87 -7.49 -6.15
CA GLY A 43 -9.60 -6.12 -5.74
C GLY A 43 -8.67 -5.38 -6.71
N ALA A 44 -7.65 -6.05 -7.27
CA ALA A 44 -6.74 -5.45 -8.25
C ALA A 44 -7.45 -5.18 -9.59
N GLU A 45 -8.28 -6.12 -10.05
CA GLU A 45 -9.09 -5.94 -11.26
C GLU A 45 -10.09 -4.79 -11.11
N GLU A 46 -10.76 -4.69 -9.96
CA GLU A 46 -11.74 -3.63 -9.66
C GLU A 46 -11.09 -2.26 -9.44
N ALA A 47 -9.94 -2.21 -8.77
CA ALA A 47 -9.18 -0.97 -8.57
C ALA A 47 -8.61 -0.42 -9.88
N GLY A 48 -8.37 -1.29 -10.88
CA GLY A 48 -7.84 -0.90 -12.19
C GLY A 48 -6.37 -0.45 -12.15
N CYS A 49 -5.64 -0.85 -11.11
CA CYS A 49 -4.23 -0.54 -10.88
C CYS A 49 -3.51 -1.79 -10.36
N ASP A 50 -2.17 -1.79 -10.39
CA ASP A 50 -1.36 -2.93 -9.92
C ASP A 50 -0.83 -2.67 -8.49
N PRO A 51 -1.42 -3.29 -7.45
CA PRO A 51 -1.00 -3.07 -6.07
C PRO A 51 0.40 -3.64 -5.76
N ASN A 52 0.99 -4.43 -6.65
CA ASN A 52 2.34 -4.97 -6.44
C ASN A 52 3.45 -3.99 -6.86
N THR A 53 3.09 -2.94 -7.61
CA THR A 53 4.05 -1.98 -8.17
C THR A 53 3.69 -0.52 -7.93
N ASP A 54 2.50 -0.25 -7.39
CA ASP A 54 1.97 1.09 -7.11
C ASP A 54 1.45 1.15 -5.66
N ASP A 55 2.15 1.90 -4.81
CA ASP A 55 1.78 2.06 -3.40
C ASP A 55 0.50 2.90 -3.22
N ASP A 56 0.24 3.87 -4.11
CA ASP A 56 -1.01 4.65 -4.09
C ASP A 56 -2.20 3.76 -4.47
N CYS A 57 -1.98 2.78 -5.33
CA CYS A 57 -2.93 1.71 -5.57
C CYS A 57 -3.11 0.85 -4.32
N LEU A 58 -2.01 0.25 -3.82
CA LEU A 58 -1.99 -0.69 -2.70
C LEU A 58 -2.73 -0.14 -1.46
N CYS A 59 -2.52 1.14 -1.14
CA CYS A 59 -3.07 1.78 0.05
C CYS A 59 -4.29 2.67 -0.23
N GLY A 60 -4.82 2.60 -1.44
CA GLY A 60 -6.04 3.31 -1.86
C GLY A 60 -7.24 2.37 -1.91
N ILE A 61 -8.04 2.48 -2.98
CA ILE A 61 -9.27 1.71 -3.17
C ILE A 61 -9.04 0.20 -3.15
N PHE A 62 -7.87 -0.27 -3.58
CA PHE A 62 -7.50 -1.67 -3.53
C PHE A 62 -7.52 -2.23 -2.10
N PHE A 63 -6.98 -1.46 -1.14
CA PHE A 63 -6.95 -1.86 0.27
C PHE A 63 -8.37 -2.09 0.81
N ASP A 64 -9.28 -1.15 0.51
CA ASP A 64 -10.68 -1.25 0.93
C ASP A 64 -11.34 -2.50 0.31
N LEU A 65 -11.15 -2.72 -1.00
CA LEU A 65 -11.71 -3.87 -1.71
C LEU A 65 -11.21 -5.22 -1.16
N VAL A 66 -9.90 -5.37 -0.94
CA VAL A 66 -9.35 -6.64 -0.45
C VAL A 66 -9.72 -6.89 1.01
N THR A 67 -9.81 -5.85 1.84
CA THR A 67 -10.19 -6.00 3.25
C THR A 67 -11.69 -6.25 3.41
N GLU A 68 -12.55 -5.63 2.58
CA GLU A 68 -13.98 -5.91 2.51
C GLU A 68 -14.21 -7.36 2.04
N CYS A 69 -13.65 -7.75 0.89
CA CYS A 69 -13.81 -9.10 0.34
C CYS A 69 -13.36 -10.18 1.33
N THR A 70 -12.19 -10.03 1.95
CA THR A 70 -11.69 -11.02 2.90
C THR A 70 -12.52 -11.09 4.17
N SER A 71 -13.09 -9.97 4.63
CA SER A 71 -13.97 -9.94 5.80
C SER A 71 -15.33 -10.61 5.55
N ASP A 72 -15.84 -10.52 4.32
CA ASP A 72 -17.13 -11.07 3.93
C ASP A 72 -17.07 -12.54 3.53
N THR A 73 -15.99 -12.96 2.89
CA THR A 73 -15.91 -14.26 2.20
C THR A 73 -14.91 -15.25 2.80
N CYS A 74 -13.83 -14.75 3.42
CA CYS A 74 -12.77 -15.60 3.96
C CYS A 74 -12.98 -15.92 5.45
N SER A 75 -12.10 -16.76 5.99
CA SER A 75 -12.11 -17.01 7.44
C SER A 75 -11.62 -15.77 8.19
N VAL A 76 -12.05 -15.62 9.45
CA VAL A 76 -11.58 -14.54 10.33
C VAL A 76 -10.05 -14.55 10.48
N ALA A 77 -9.43 -15.74 10.46
CA ALA A 77 -7.97 -15.86 10.52
C ALA A 77 -7.32 -15.29 9.25
N ASP A 78 -7.85 -15.58 8.06
CA ASP A 78 -7.31 -15.08 6.80
C ASP A 78 -7.45 -13.55 6.72
N ASN A 79 -8.61 -13.01 7.07
CA ASN A 79 -8.82 -11.56 7.12
C ASN A 79 -7.83 -10.86 8.06
N LEU A 80 -7.60 -11.42 9.25
CA LEU A 80 -6.65 -10.85 10.20
C LEU A 80 -5.21 -10.88 9.66
N GLU A 81 -4.79 -11.97 9.03
CA GLU A 81 -3.44 -12.07 8.44
C GLU A 81 -3.25 -11.11 7.25
N VAL A 82 -4.29 -10.89 6.43
CA VAL A 82 -4.28 -9.86 5.38
C VAL A 82 -4.14 -8.48 5.99
N LEU A 83 -4.91 -8.13 7.02
CA LEU A 83 -4.77 -6.84 7.71
C LEU A 83 -3.38 -6.66 8.32
N ASN A 84 -2.83 -7.68 8.98
CA ASN A 84 -1.47 -7.65 9.54
C ASN A 84 -0.40 -7.45 8.45
N THR A 85 -0.66 -7.92 7.23
CA THR A 85 0.25 -7.76 6.09
C THR A 85 0.19 -6.35 5.50
N LEU A 86 -1.02 -5.78 5.38
CA LEU A 86 -1.24 -4.54 4.64
C LEU A 86 -1.23 -3.28 5.50
N GLN A 87 -1.79 -3.31 6.71
CA GLN A 87 -1.88 -2.13 7.58
C GLN A 87 -0.51 -1.46 7.82
N PRO A 88 0.58 -2.17 8.16
CA PRO A 88 1.86 -1.52 8.44
C PRO A 88 2.50 -0.81 7.24
N VAL A 89 2.02 -1.10 6.03
CA VAL A 89 2.52 -0.52 4.77
C VAL A 89 1.73 0.75 4.40
N CYS A 90 0.50 0.85 4.89
CA CYS A 90 -0.46 1.91 4.53
C CYS A 90 -0.66 2.97 5.63
N GLU A 91 0.20 2.99 6.65
CA GLU A 91 0.20 3.98 7.77
C GLU A 91 1.17 5.15 7.56
#